data_AF-A0A1H7U2T9-F1
#
_entry.id   AF-A0A1H7U2T9-F1
#
_cell.length_a   1.000
_cell.length_b   1.000
_cell.length_c   1.000
_cell.angle_alpha   90.00
_cell.angle_beta   90.00
_cell.angle_gamma   90.00
#
_symmetry.space_group_name_H-M   'P 1'
#
loop_
_entity.id
_entity.type
_entity.pdbx_description
1 polymer ?
#
loop_
_entity_poly.entity_id
_entity_poly.type
_entity_poly.pdbx_seq_one_letter_code
_entity_poly.pdbx_strand_id
1 'polypeptide(L)'
;MLFKMAFRNLLRNKRRTLLTSLMMIGGYTFISMSLALVNGSYGQIISAFTEQYTGHVQVANNDFVENPSLQKTIAHYNDRINEIEKNDLVRIVAPRIYSEALLYSKNKTFGAEIVGIDPKREMDATHYDKRIFEGIPFDKDDTNYKAIIGKKIAKILSAKIGEDIVLISQGADGSIANDIFKIVGIIGTEQEGKDDYRVYLPLKTAAEFYTLYGRVHELSIHLKDFNKARNFAQNLHFTDKNLIARPWQIVESDFYRAMNADQRANNISIFILILMVGVGILNTILMSTLERTREFGVLKALGTLPKQLFSLILMEGIFLSLICTAVGLIFSLSLNYYLTKNGIVFSEPIPVAGTTISELRAQISLDSYLYPTLLIILTTLLATLYPGIKSSKIGVSEALREI
;
A
#
# COMPACT_ATOMS: atom_id res chain seq x y z
N MET A 1 19.75 -37.54 23.08
CA MET A 1 18.67 -38.32 23.74
C MET A 1 17.39 -37.49 23.88
N LEU A 2 17.45 -36.30 24.50
CA LEU A 2 16.30 -35.38 24.69
C LEU A 2 15.55 -35.05 23.38
N PHE A 3 16.28 -34.80 22.29
CA PHE A 3 15.72 -34.54 20.95
C PHE A 3 14.78 -35.67 20.46
N LYS A 4 15.22 -36.94 20.56
CA LYS A 4 14.43 -38.11 20.15
C LYS A 4 13.21 -38.33 21.06
N MET A 5 13.35 -38.02 22.35
CA MET A 5 12.23 -38.12 23.30
C MET A 5 11.15 -37.08 23.00
N ALA A 6 11.54 -35.81 22.82
CA ALA A 6 10.60 -34.72 22.53
C ALA A 6 9.75 -35.02 21.28
N PHE A 7 10.39 -35.46 20.18
CA PHE A 7 9.67 -35.82 18.96
C PHE A 7 8.69 -36.98 19.15
N ARG A 8 9.08 -38.04 19.88
CA ARG A 8 8.21 -39.17 20.18
C ARG A 8 7.01 -38.78 21.05
N ASN A 9 7.19 -37.82 21.96
CA ASN A 9 6.14 -37.38 22.87
C ASN A 9 5.02 -36.64 22.14
N LEU A 10 5.33 -35.88 21.09
CA LEU A 10 4.33 -35.20 20.26
C LEU A 10 3.34 -36.18 19.59
N LEU A 11 3.81 -37.36 19.19
CA LEU A 11 3.02 -38.37 18.48
C LEU A 11 2.17 -39.25 19.41
N ARG A 12 2.33 -39.12 20.73
CA ARG A 12 1.63 -39.95 21.71
C ARG A 12 0.15 -39.59 21.82
N ASN A 13 -0.17 -38.29 21.88
CA ASN A 13 -1.54 -37.78 22.01
C ASN A 13 -2.05 -37.14 20.71
N LYS A 14 -2.20 -37.97 19.67
CA LYS A 14 -2.50 -37.52 18.29
C LYS A 14 -3.67 -36.54 18.18
N ARG A 15 -4.78 -36.75 18.90
CA ARG A 15 -5.97 -35.86 18.81
C ARG A 15 -5.70 -34.44 19.31
N ARG A 16 -4.98 -34.28 20.43
CA ARG A 16 -4.70 -32.95 21.01
C ARG A 16 -3.58 -32.23 20.27
N THR A 17 -2.53 -32.96 19.92
CA THR A 17 -1.47 -32.43 19.06
C THR A 17 -2.05 -31.98 17.72
N LEU A 18 -3.02 -32.72 17.17
CA LEU A 18 -3.72 -32.32 15.93
C LEU A 18 -4.53 -31.03 16.11
N LEU A 19 -5.36 -30.91 17.15
CA LEU A 19 -6.16 -29.71 17.41
C LEU A 19 -5.30 -28.45 17.54
N THR A 20 -4.19 -28.54 18.29
CA THR A 20 -3.26 -27.40 18.42
C THR A 20 -2.47 -27.12 17.17
N SER A 21 -2.06 -28.17 16.45
CA SER A 21 -1.42 -27.99 15.16
C SER A 21 -2.34 -27.27 14.19
N LEU A 22 -3.64 -27.61 14.16
CA LEU A 22 -4.63 -26.93 13.33
C LEU A 22 -4.80 -25.46 13.71
N MET A 23 -4.84 -25.13 15.02
CA MET A 23 -4.89 -23.73 15.47
C MET A 23 -3.62 -22.96 15.09
N MET A 24 -2.44 -23.54 15.30
CA MET A 24 -1.16 -22.91 14.91
C MET A 24 -1.05 -22.73 13.39
N ILE A 25 -1.36 -23.77 12.61
CA ILE A 25 -1.30 -23.75 11.13
C ILE A 25 -2.32 -22.75 10.59
N GLY A 26 -3.56 -22.78 11.08
CA GLY A 26 -4.61 -21.85 10.69
C GLY A 26 -4.28 -20.41 11.05
N GLY A 27 -3.79 -20.18 12.27
CA GLY A 27 -3.35 -18.87 12.73
C GLY A 27 -2.17 -18.34 11.91
N TYR A 28 -1.15 -19.18 11.66
CA TYR A 28 -0.03 -18.84 10.78
C TYR A 28 -0.51 -18.42 9.40
N THR A 29 -1.35 -19.25 8.78
CA THR A 29 -1.86 -19.07 7.42
C THR A 29 -2.67 -17.79 7.33
N PHE A 30 -3.52 -17.52 8.32
CA PHE A 30 -4.33 -16.30 8.34
C PHE A 30 -3.49 -15.04 8.50
N ILE A 31 -2.51 -15.02 9.41
CA ILE A 31 -1.62 -13.85 9.57
C ILE A 31 -0.83 -13.62 8.28
N SER A 32 -0.27 -14.68 7.68
CA SER A 32 0.49 -14.59 6.44
C SER A 32 -0.38 -14.07 5.27
N MET A 33 -1.60 -14.61 5.14
CA MET A 33 -2.57 -14.17 4.13
C MET A 33 -2.98 -12.71 4.34
N SER A 34 -3.32 -12.32 5.58
CA SER A 34 -3.67 -10.93 5.93
C SER A 34 -2.55 -9.96 5.53
N LEU A 35 -1.30 -10.25 5.89
CA LEU A 35 -0.16 -9.41 5.52
C LEU A 35 0.08 -9.34 4.01
N ALA A 36 -0.02 -10.49 3.32
CA ALA A 36 0.17 -10.54 1.87
C ALA A 36 -0.93 -9.77 1.12
N LEU A 37 -2.18 -9.85 1.58
CA LEU A 37 -3.30 -9.07 1.03
C LEU A 37 -3.11 -7.59 1.29
N VAL A 38 -2.83 -7.19 2.55
CA VAL A 38 -2.60 -5.79 2.93
C VAL A 38 -1.49 -5.16 2.11
N ASN A 39 -0.35 -5.83 1.97
CA ASN A 39 0.78 -5.33 1.18
C ASN A 39 0.41 -5.21 -0.31
N GLY A 40 -0.27 -6.20 -0.86
CA GLY A 40 -0.70 -6.19 -2.27
C GLY A 40 -1.74 -5.11 -2.57
N SER A 41 -2.74 -4.93 -1.71
CA SER A 41 -3.77 -3.89 -1.83
C SER A 41 -3.15 -2.50 -1.76
N TYR A 42 -2.34 -2.23 -0.75
CA TYR A 42 -1.73 -0.90 -0.63
C TYR A 42 -0.71 -0.62 -1.71
N GLY A 43 0.08 -1.61 -2.12
CA GLY A 43 0.98 -1.46 -3.27
C GLY A 43 0.22 -1.05 -4.54
N GLN A 44 -0.92 -1.70 -4.82
CA GLN A 44 -1.77 -1.37 -5.97
C GLN A 44 -2.36 0.04 -5.85
N ILE A 45 -2.94 0.38 -4.70
CA ILE A 45 -3.55 1.69 -4.50
C ILE A 45 -2.50 2.81 -4.59
N ILE A 46 -1.34 2.63 -3.96
CA ILE A 46 -0.22 3.59 -4.01
C ILE A 46 0.25 3.74 -5.45
N SER A 47 0.42 2.64 -6.19
CA SER A 47 0.80 2.71 -7.62
C SER A 47 -0.26 3.45 -8.44
N ALA A 48 -1.55 3.23 -8.19
CA ALA A 48 -2.62 3.96 -8.88
C ALA A 48 -2.53 5.47 -8.62
N PHE A 49 -2.38 5.91 -7.37
CA PHE A 49 -2.25 7.34 -7.04
C PHE A 49 -0.97 7.96 -7.60
N THR A 50 0.16 7.29 -7.43
CA THR A 50 1.49 7.85 -7.72
C THR A 50 1.85 7.74 -9.21
N GLU A 51 1.47 6.66 -9.88
CA GLU A 51 1.74 6.52 -11.30
C GLU A 51 0.74 7.30 -12.14
N GLN A 52 -0.54 7.44 -11.76
CA GLN A 52 -1.52 8.05 -12.66
C GLN A 52 -1.78 9.53 -12.39
N TYR A 53 -1.52 10.00 -11.17
CA TYR A 53 -1.88 11.36 -10.75
C TYR A 53 -0.71 12.09 -10.10
N THR A 54 -0.38 11.78 -8.85
CA THR A 54 0.41 12.68 -7.99
C THR A 54 1.92 12.61 -8.18
N GLY A 55 2.43 11.58 -8.85
CA GLY A 55 3.86 11.26 -8.79
C GLY A 55 4.25 10.69 -7.43
N HIS A 56 5.53 10.35 -7.30
CA HIS A 56 6.08 9.86 -6.04
C HIS A 56 6.46 11.01 -5.10
N VAL A 57 6.94 12.11 -5.68
CA VAL A 57 7.33 13.33 -4.99
C VAL A 57 6.85 14.52 -5.80
N GLN A 58 6.21 15.48 -5.14
CA GLN A 58 5.73 16.72 -5.71
C GLN A 58 6.66 17.85 -5.27
N VAL A 59 7.15 18.65 -6.20
CA VAL A 59 7.83 19.91 -5.89
C VAL A 59 6.88 21.04 -6.23
N ALA A 60 6.59 21.89 -5.24
CA ALA A 60 5.71 23.04 -5.39
C ALA A 60 6.14 24.15 -4.42
N ASN A 61 5.47 25.29 -4.50
CA ASN A 61 5.58 26.32 -3.47
C ASN A 61 5.07 25.77 -2.12
N ASN A 62 5.67 26.18 -1.00
CA ASN A 62 5.44 25.59 0.32
C ASN A 62 3.96 25.51 0.71
N ASP A 63 3.15 26.52 0.41
CA ASP A 63 1.72 26.48 0.78
C ASP A 63 0.80 26.19 -0.41
N PHE A 64 1.32 25.63 -1.51
CA PHE A 64 0.50 25.36 -2.70
C PHE A 64 -0.52 24.24 -2.47
N VAL A 65 -0.13 23.17 -1.75
CA VAL A 65 -1.01 22.02 -1.49
C VAL A 65 -2.18 22.40 -0.59
N GLU A 66 -1.92 23.19 0.46
CA GLU A 66 -2.93 23.62 1.42
C GLU A 66 -3.76 24.79 0.89
N ASN A 67 -3.15 25.69 0.12
CA ASN A 67 -3.79 26.89 -0.40
C ASN A 67 -3.39 27.12 -1.87
N PRO A 68 -3.99 26.39 -2.82
CA PRO A 68 -3.72 26.55 -4.24
C PRO A 68 -3.95 28.01 -4.67
N SER A 69 -3.03 28.55 -5.46
CA SER A 69 -3.14 29.91 -6.00
C SER A 69 -2.43 29.99 -7.33
N LEU A 70 -3.02 30.74 -8.26
CA LEU A 70 -2.47 30.89 -9.60
C LEU A 70 -1.05 31.50 -9.59
N GLN A 71 -0.73 32.32 -8.58
CA GLN A 71 0.54 33.03 -8.46
C GLN A 71 1.65 32.18 -7.82
N LYS A 72 1.29 31.08 -7.14
CA LYS A 72 2.24 30.19 -6.45
C LYS A 72 2.88 29.25 -7.45
N THR A 73 3.90 29.74 -8.13
CA THR A 73 4.56 29.02 -9.22
C THR A 73 6.06 28.82 -9.02
N ILE A 74 6.60 27.86 -9.75
CA ILE A 74 8.00 27.58 -9.96
C ILE A 74 8.41 28.26 -11.27
N ALA A 75 9.26 29.29 -11.16
CA ALA A 75 9.88 29.92 -12.32
C ALA A 75 11.06 29.07 -12.84
N HIS A 76 11.39 29.20 -14.13
CA HIS A 76 12.53 28.51 -14.76
C HIS A 76 12.50 26.98 -14.53
N TYR A 77 11.31 26.40 -14.64
CA TYR A 77 11.06 25.00 -14.30
C TYR A 77 11.92 24.01 -15.10
N ASN A 78 12.32 24.35 -16.33
CA ASN A 78 13.21 23.53 -17.15
C ASN A 78 14.59 23.32 -16.50
N ASP A 79 15.16 24.35 -15.87
CA ASP A 79 16.46 24.24 -15.20
C ASP A 79 16.35 23.32 -13.98
N ARG A 80 15.23 23.40 -13.25
CA ARG A 80 14.93 22.54 -12.10
C ARG A 80 14.70 21.09 -12.50
N ILE A 81 13.99 20.85 -13.60
CA ILE A 81 13.84 19.52 -14.17
C ILE A 81 15.22 18.92 -14.47
N ASN A 82 16.09 19.66 -15.17
CA ASN A 82 17.44 19.19 -15.50
C ASN A 82 18.32 18.93 -14.26
N GLU A 83 18.12 19.67 -13.18
CA GLU A 83 18.80 19.45 -11.89
C GLU A 83 18.32 18.16 -11.22
N ILE A 84 17.01 17.95 -11.16
CA ILE A 84 16.38 16.78 -10.51
C ILE A 84 16.68 15.49 -11.29
N GLU A 85 16.62 15.54 -12.62
CA GLU A 85 16.83 14.38 -13.50
C GLU A 85 18.28 13.87 -13.52
N LYS A 86 19.25 14.62 -12.97
CA LYS A 86 20.63 14.13 -12.78
C LYS A 86 20.73 13.01 -11.74
N ASN A 87 19.71 12.85 -10.89
CA ASN A 87 19.71 11.81 -9.86
C ASN A 87 19.25 10.47 -10.44
N ASP A 88 20.06 9.43 -10.29
CA ASP A 88 19.79 8.08 -10.83
C ASP A 88 18.48 7.45 -10.32
N LEU A 89 17.94 7.92 -9.19
CA LEU A 89 16.67 7.44 -8.64
C LEU A 89 15.45 7.95 -9.41
N VAL A 90 15.60 9.06 -10.15
CA VAL A 90 14.52 9.70 -10.90
C VAL A 90 14.32 8.96 -12.22
N ARG A 91 13.06 8.68 -12.55
CA ARG A 91 12.64 8.11 -13.82
C ARG A 91 12.26 9.21 -14.81
N ILE A 92 11.40 10.13 -14.39
CA ILE A 92 10.92 11.25 -15.19
C ILE A 92 10.37 12.35 -14.26
N VAL A 93 10.52 13.61 -14.67
CA VAL A 93 9.83 14.75 -14.04
C VAL A 93 8.81 15.35 -15.00
N ALA A 94 7.57 15.55 -14.56
CA ALA A 94 6.51 16.12 -15.36
C ALA A 94 6.06 17.48 -14.80
N PRO A 95 6.23 18.58 -15.54
CA PRO A 95 5.74 19.90 -15.15
C PRO A 95 4.23 20.02 -15.35
N ARG A 96 3.54 20.68 -14.42
CA ARG A 96 2.10 20.85 -14.48
C ARG A 96 1.61 22.23 -14.04
N ILE A 97 0.54 22.66 -14.68
CA ILE A 97 -0.22 23.88 -14.34
C ILE A 97 -1.60 23.45 -13.87
N TYR A 98 -2.05 23.99 -12.74
CA TYR A 98 -3.37 23.74 -12.17
C TYR A 98 -4.13 25.03 -11.97
N SER A 99 -5.37 25.06 -12.41
CA SER A 99 -6.31 26.14 -12.10
C SER A 99 -7.72 25.73 -12.45
N GLU A 100 -8.70 26.30 -11.77
CA GLU A 100 -10.11 26.09 -12.07
C GLU A 100 -10.53 26.98 -13.26
N ALA A 101 -11.49 26.49 -14.05
CA ALA A 101 -12.13 27.28 -15.10
C ALA A 101 -13.60 26.92 -15.25
N LEU A 102 -14.38 27.89 -15.73
CA LEU A 102 -15.74 27.66 -16.17
C LEU A 102 -15.73 27.29 -17.65
N LEU A 103 -16.31 26.13 -17.95
CA LEU A 103 -16.52 25.66 -19.30
C LEU A 103 -17.89 26.11 -19.77
N TYR A 104 -17.96 26.54 -21.02
CA TYR A 104 -19.20 26.89 -21.69
C TYR A 104 -19.27 26.18 -23.04
N SER A 105 -20.37 25.47 -23.28
CA SER A 105 -20.69 24.91 -24.59
C SER A 105 -22.18 25.05 -24.85
N LYS A 106 -22.53 25.65 -25.99
CA LYS A 106 -23.91 25.92 -26.44
C LYS A 106 -24.71 26.74 -25.42
N ASN A 107 -25.38 26.10 -24.47
CA ASN A 107 -26.21 26.71 -23.43
C ASN A 107 -25.99 26.09 -22.03
N LYS A 108 -24.89 25.35 -21.86
CA LYS A 108 -24.55 24.66 -20.60
C LYS A 108 -23.20 25.12 -20.10
N THR A 109 -23.10 25.19 -18.78
CA THR A 109 -21.88 25.55 -18.06
C THR A 109 -21.49 24.47 -17.07
N PHE A 110 -20.19 24.31 -16.85
CA PHE A 110 -19.66 23.40 -15.84
C PHE A 110 -18.31 23.91 -15.33
N GLY A 111 -18.07 23.85 -14.03
CA GLY A 111 -16.76 24.17 -13.45
C GLY A 111 -15.85 22.94 -13.47
N ALA A 112 -14.62 23.08 -13.93
CA ALA A 112 -13.64 21.99 -13.90
C ALA A 112 -12.25 22.48 -13.56
N GLU A 113 -11.41 21.54 -13.13
CA GLU A 113 -9.98 21.75 -12.96
C GLU A 113 -9.29 21.62 -14.33
N ILE A 114 -8.59 22.66 -14.75
CA ILE A 114 -7.68 22.63 -15.89
C ILE A 114 -6.32 22.13 -15.42
N VAL A 115 -5.80 21.13 -16.12
CA VAL A 115 -4.46 20.58 -15.93
C VAL A 115 -3.65 20.80 -17.21
N GLY A 116 -2.70 21.74 -17.14
CA GLY A 116 -1.71 21.94 -18.18
C GLY A 116 -0.62 20.88 -18.08
N ILE A 117 -0.43 20.06 -19.12
CA ILE A 117 0.53 18.94 -19.13
C ILE A 117 1.50 19.05 -20.30
N ASP A 118 2.76 18.65 -20.09
CA ASP A 118 3.68 18.39 -21.21
C ASP A 118 3.33 17.03 -21.80
N PRO A 119 2.77 16.95 -23.04
CA PRO A 119 2.28 15.68 -23.58
C PRO A 119 3.33 14.57 -23.63
N LYS A 120 4.60 14.93 -23.88
CA LYS A 120 5.69 13.96 -24.00
C LYS A 120 6.08 13.42 -22.63
N ARG A 121 6.30 14.32 -21.66
CA ARG A 121 6.70 13.92 -20.30
C ARG A 121 5.56 13.23 -19.57
N GLU A 122 4.32 13.69 -19.76
CA GLU A 122 3.13 13.15 -19.11
C GLU A 122 2.78 11.74 -19.62
N MET A 123 3.02 11.44 -20.90
CA MET A 123 2.83 10.09 -21.46
C MET A 123 3.74 9.07 -20.75
N ASP A 124 5.00 9.42 -20.53
CA ASP A 124 5.94 8.55 -19.79
C ASP A 124 5.67 8.55 -18.28
N ALA A 125 5.22 9.68 -17.72
CA ALA A 125 4.95 9.83 -16.30
C ALA A 125 3.71 9.04 -15.87
N THR A 126 2.57 9.28 -16.53
CA THR A 126 1.27 8.77 -16.09
C THR A 126 0.51 7.92 -17.09
N HIS A 127 1.03 7.76 -18.31
CA HIS A 127 0.35 7.03 -19.39
C HIS A 127 -1.09 7.53 -19.61
N TYR A 128 -1.30 8.86 -19.55
CA TYR A 128 -2.62 9.47 -19.72
C TYR A 128 -3.24 9.12 -21.08
N ASP A 129 -2.41 8.86 -22.10
CA ASP A 129 -2.80 8.41 -23.44
C ASP A 129 -3.64 7.12 -23.42
N LYS A 130 -3.35 6.21 -22.47
CA LYS A 130 -4.08 4.94 -22.32
C LYS A 130 -5.43 5.11 -21.64
N ARG A 131 -5.72 6.29 -21.09
CA ARG A 131 -6.99 6.60 -20.39
C ARG A 131 -7.95 7.41 -21.27
N ILE A 132 -7.57 7.69 -22.50
CA ILE A 132 -8.44 8.36 -23.46
C ILE A 132 -9.48 7.35 -23.93
N PHE A 133 -10.75 7.64 -23.61
CA PHE A 133 -11.88 6.79 -23.94
C PHE A 133 -12.27 6.93 -25.42
N GLU A 134 -12.29 8.17 -25.91
CA GLU A 134 -12.57 8.49 -27.31
C GLU A 134 -11.62 9.60 -27.79
N GLY A 135 -11.22 9.54 -29.07
CA GLY A 135 -10.37 10.57 -29.71
C GLY A 135 -8.88 10.23 -29.69
N ILE A 136 -8.04 11.27 -29.71
CA ILE A 136 -6.58 11.13 -29.83
C ILE A 136 -5.86 11.87 -28.70
N PRO A 137 -4.68 11.38 -28.24
CA PRO A 137 -3.81 12.13 -27.36
C PRO A 137 -3.25 13.38 -28.05
N PHE A 138 -2.68 14.30 -27.27
CA PHE A 138 -1.99 15.46 -27.83
C PHE A 138 -0.76 15.04 -28.63
N ASP A 139 -0.51 15.72 -29.74
CA ASP A 139 0.74 15.58 -30.48
C ASP A 139 1.91 16.20 -29.69
N LYS A 140 3.14 15.79 -30.01
CA LYS A 140 4.35 16.23 -29.30
C LYS A 140 4.59 17.75 -29.34
N ASP A 141 4.03 18.42 -30.35
CA ASP A 141 4.18 19.86 -30.59
C ASP A 141 2.83 20.59 -30.60
N ASP A 142 1.79 20.02 -30.00
CA ASP A 142 0.46 20.61 -30.07
C ASP A 142 0.37 21.96 -29.35
N THR A 143 0.24 23.03 -30.12
CA THR A 143 -0.06 24.40 -29.65
C THR A 143 -1.41 24.90 -30.14
N ASN A 144 -2.18 24.07 -30.86
CA ASN A 144 -3.34 24.45 -31.64
C ASN A 144 -4.65 24.60 -30.83
N TYR A 145 -4.60 25.18 -29.63
CA TYR A 145 -5.78 25.40 -28.77
C TYR A 145 -6.68 24.15 -28.70
N LYS A 146 -6.06 22.98 -28.48
CA LYS A 146 -6.77 21.71 -28.33
C LYS A 146 -6.99 21.41 -26.86
N ALA A 147 -8.11 20.75 -26.56
CA ALA A 147 -8.45 20.29 -25.22
C ALA A 147 -8.85 18.82 -25.24
N ILE A 148 -8.48 18.12 -24.17
CA ILE A 148 -9.04 16.81 -23.83
C ILE A 148 -9.92 17.01 -22.60
N ILE A 149 -11.18 16.60 -22.67
CA ILE A 149 -12.15 16.84 -21.60
C ILE A 149 -12.55 15.55 -20.90
N GLY A 150 -12.85 15.64 -19.61
CA GLY A 150 -13.37 14.52 -18.85
C GLY A 150 -14.72 14.02 -19.36
N LYS A 151 -14.97 12.72 -19.23
CA LYS A 151 -16.21 12.05 -19.66
C LYS A 151 -17.47 12.65 -19.03
N LYS A 152 -17.41 13.03 -17.74
CA LYS A 152 -18.54 13.68 -17.06
C LYS A 152 -18.81 15.07 -17.62
N ILE A 153 -17.76 15.85 -17.87
CA ILE A 153 -17.85 17.16 -18.52
C ILE A 153 -18.51 17.02 -19.91
N ALA A 154 -18.01 16.10 -20.74
CA ALA A 154 -18.56 15.85 -22.07
C ALA A 154 -20.05 15.49 -22.02
N LYS A 155 -20.45 14.62 -21.09
CA LYS A 155 -21.85 14.21 -20.88
C LYS A 155 -22.74 15.37 -20.44
N ILE A 156 -22.30 16.16 -19.45
CA ILE A 156 -23.06 17.30 -18.90
C ILE A 156 -23.26 18.35 -19.99
N LEU A 157 -22.17 18.78 -20.62
CA LEU A 157 -22.19 19.80 -21.66
C LEU A 157 -22.77 19.29 -22.99
N SER A 158 -22.95 17.99 -23.14
CA SER A 158 -23.35 17.34 -24.40
C SER A 158 -22.41 17.70 -25.56
N ALA A 159 -21.12 17.82 -25.22
CA ALA A 159 -20.05 18.18 -26.12
C ALA A 159 -19.47 16.92 -26.80
N LYS A 160 -19.08 17.05 -28.07
CA LYS A 160 -18.51 15.96 -28.86
C LYS A 160 -17.11 16.30 -29.35
N ILE A 161 -16.34 15.27 -29.70
CA ILE A 161 -15.03 15.45 -30.34
C ILE A 161 -15.20 16.22 -31.65
N GLY A 162 -14.31 17.18 -31.88
CA GLY A 162 -14.31 18.09 -33.01
C GLY A 162 -15.15 19.35 -32.80
N GLU A 163 -15.97 19.43 -31.75
CA GLU A 163 -16.66 20.65 -31.36
C GLU A 163 -15.75 21.57 -30.54
N ASP A 164 -16.14 22.84 -30.49
CA ASP A 164 -15.45 23.88 -29.73
C ASP A 164 -16.05 24.02 -28.32
N ILE A 165 -15.19 24.31 -27.36
CA ILE A 165 -15.53 24.62 -25.98
C ILE A 165 -14.88 25.93 -25.56
N VAL A 166 -15.63 26.78 -24.90
CA VAL A 166 -15.11 28.03 -24.36
C VAL A 166 -14.64 27.78 -22.93
N LEU A 167 -13.42 28.20 -22.61
CA LEU A 167 -12.88 28.15 -21.26
C LEU A 167 -12.74 29.59 -20.74
N ILE A 168 -13.30 29.86 -19.58
CA ILE A 168 -13.23 31.16 -18.91
C ILE A 168 -12.60 30.99 -17.53
N SER A 169 -11.54 31.74 -17.25
CA SER A 169 -10.87 31.77 -15.95
C SER A 169 -10.19 33.12 -15.72
N GLN A 170 -9.35 33.20 -14.69
CA GLN A 170 -8.53 34.36 -14.36
C GLN A 170 -7.06 34.08 -14.67
N GLY A 171 -6.41 34.96 -15.43
CA GLY A 171 -4.97 34.94 -15.66
C GLY A 171 -4.18 35.36 -14.41
N ALA A 172 -2.90 34.98 -14.35
CA ALA A 172 -2.00 35.27 -13.22
C ALA A 172 -1.79 36.75 -12.96
N ASP A 173 -1.94 37.56 -14.01
CA ASP A 173 -1.88 39.01 -14.02
C ASP A 173 -3.22 39.69 -13.64
N GLY A 174 -4.26 38.90 -13.34
CA GLY A 174 -5.60 39.38 -13.02
C GLY A 174 -6.48 39.64 -14.24
N SER A 175 -5.98 39.38 -15.45
CA SER A 175 -6.79 39.44 -16.67
C SER A 175 -7.86 38.34 -16.70
N ILE A 176 -8.86 38.51 -17.56
CA ILE A 176 -9.83 37.44 -17.85
C ILE A 176 -9.21 36.56 -18.93
N ALA A 177 -8.93 35.31 -18.58
CA ALA A 177 -8.56 34.29 -19.54
C ALA A 177 -9.84 33.76 -20.19
N ASN A 178 -10.01 33.98 -21.49
CA ASN A 178 -11.19 33.55 -22.23
C ASN A 178 -10.81 33.14 -23.65
N ASP A 179 -10.79 31.84 -23.90
CA ASP A 179 -10.36 31.28 -25.18
C ASP A 179 -11.25 30.11 -25.60
N ILE A 180 -11.22 29.81 -26.90
CA ILE A 180 -11.95 28.72 -27.52
C ILE A 180 -10.97 27.58 -27.79
N PHE A 181 -11.34 26.38 -27.35
CA PHE A 181 -10.55 25.17 -27.52
C PHE A 181 -11.32 24.13 -28.32
N LYS A 182 -10.62 23.43 -29.22
CA LYS A 182 -11.21 22.31 -29.96
C LYS A 182 -11.06 21.02 -29.17
N ILE A 183 -12.15 20.30 -28.96
CA ILE A 183 -12.13 19.01 -28.27
C ILE A 183 -11.52 17.96 -29.21
N VAL A 184 -10.41 17.36 -28.79
CA VAL A 184 -9.73 16.31 -29.58
C VAL A 184 -9.78 14.93 -28.92
N GLY A 185 -10.11 14.88 -27.63
CA GLY A 185 -10.28 13.62 -26.91
C GLY A 185 -11.19 13.78 -25.70
N ILE A 186 -11.74 12.64 -25.28
CA ILE A 186 -12.50 12.48 -24.05
C ILE A 186 -11.74 11.49 -23.17
N ILE A 187 -11.28 11.94 -22.01
CA ILE A 187 -10.58 11.12 -21.02
C ILE A 187 -11.54 10.69 -19.93
N GLY A 188 -11.32 9.51 -19.36
CA GLY A 188 -12.13 9.03 -18.24
C GLY A 188 -12.11 7.52 -18.14
N THR A 189 -12.57 7.03 -17.00
CA THR A 189 -12.68 5.59 -16.73
C THR A 189 -14.11 5.09 -16.89
N GLU A 190 -14.30 3.78 -16.84
CA GLU A 190 -15.66 3.22 -16.81
C GLU A 190 -16.42 3.64 -15.54
N GLN A 191 -15.72 3.72 -14.41
CA GLN A 191 -16.22 4.29 -13.17
C GLN A 191 -15.75 5.72 -12.97
N GLU A 192 -16.46 6.45 -12.12
CA GLU A 192 -16.27 7.87 -11.90
C GLU A 192 -14.90 8.17 -11.26
N GLY A 193 -14.03 8.91 -11.97
CA GLY A 193 -12.65 9.19 -11.57
C GLY A 193 -12.29 10.68 -11.55
N LYS A 194 -11.09 11.02 -11.04
CA LYS A 194 -10.59 12.42 -11.05
C LYS A 194 -10.56 13.01 -12.47
N ASP A 195 -10.19 12.19 -13.46
CA ASP A 195 -10.11 12.59 -14.86
C ASP A 195 -11.46 13.00 -15.46
N ASP A 196 -12.58 12.49 -14.93
CA ASP A 196 -13.91 12.81 -15.47
C ASP A 196 -14.32 14.27 -15.27
N TYR A 197 -13.69 14.94 -14.31
CA TYR A 197 -13.92 16.33 -13.89
C TYR A 197 -12.78 17.27 -14.28
N ARG A 198 -11.87 16.84 -15.17
CA ARG A 198 -10.70 17.62 -15.58
C ARG A 198 -10.73 17.99 -17.06
N VAL A 199 -10.08 19.10 -17.37
CA VAL A 199 -9.72 19.48 -18.74
C VAL A 199 -8.21 19.48 -18.84
N TYR A 200 -7.68 18.69 -19.77
CA TYR A 200 -6.26 18.71 -20.07
C TYR A 200 -6.00 19.68 -21.22
N LEU A 201 -4.96 20.49 -21.06
CA LEU A 201 -4.42 21.38 -22.08
C LEU A 201 -2.92 21.10 -22.26
N PRO A 202 -2.35 21.27 -23.46
CA PRO A 202 -0.89 21.29 -23.62
C PRO A 202 -0.27 22.39 -22.75
N LEU A 203 0.86 22.10 -22.10
CA LEU A 203 1.49 22.98 -21.11
C LEU A 203 1.73 24.39 -21.64
N LYS A 204 2.19 24.50 -22.89
CA LYS A 204 2.44 25.80 -23.55
C LYS A 204 1.15 26.61 -23.69
N THR A 205 0.07 25.96 -24.12
CA THR A 205 -1.24 26.59 -24.27
C THR A 205 -1.85 26.95 -22.92
N ALA A 206 -1.72 26.09 -21.91
CA ALA A 206 -2.14 26.42 -20.55
C ALA A 206 -1.35 27.61 -19.97
N ALA A 207 -0.04 27.66 -20.22
CA ALA A 207 0.80 28.78 -19.80
C ALA A 207 0.41 30.09 -20.51
N GLU A 208 0.02 30.04 -21.77
CA GLU A 208 -0.50 31.20 -22.51
C GLU A 208 -1.86 31.64 -21.95
N PHE A 209 -2.82 30.71 -21.84
CA PHE A 209 -4.17 30.95 -21.31
C PHE A 209 -4.14 31.59 -19.91
N TYR A 210 -3.25 31.13 -19.04
CA TYR A 210 -3.13 31.65 -17.67
C TYR A 210 -2.08 32.76 -17.49
N THR A 211 -1.41 33.23 -18.56
CA THR A 211 -0.28 34.20 -18.49
C THR A 211 0.90 33.74 -17.60
N LEU A 212 1.13 32.42 -17.55
CA LEU A 212 2.15 31.72 -16.78
C LEU A 212 3.38 31.33 -17.62
N TYR A 213 3.78 32.16 -18.57
CA TYR A 213 4.94 31.89 -19.43
C TYR A 213 6.20 31.53 -18.62
N GLY A 214 6.73 30.32 -18.85
CA GLY A 214 7.93 29.83 -18.16
C GLY A 214 7.73 29.49 -16.67
N ARG A 215 6.49 29.45 -16.19
CA ARG A 215 6.11 29.17 -14.80
C ARG A 215 5.13 27.99 -14.74
N VAL A 216 5.29 27.15 -13.73
CA VAL A 216 4.42 25.99 -13.50
C VAL A 216 4.05 25.92 -12.03
N HIS A 217 2.93 25.30 -11.66
CA HIS A 217 2.56 25.18 -10.26
C HIS A 217 3.29 24.04 -9.57
N GLU A 218 3.57 22.98 -10.32
CA GLU A 218 4.09 21.73 -9.79
C GLU A 218 5.11 21.10 -10.73
N LEU A 219 6.12 20.43 -10.14
CA LEU A 219 6.89 19.38 -10.78
C LEU A 219 6.57 18.03 -10.11
N SER A 220 5.91 17.15 -10.85
CA SER A 220 5.66 15.76 -10.42
C SER A 220 6.89 14.91 -10.74
N ILE A 221 7.49 14.31 -9.72
CA ILE A 221 8.68 13.46 -9.84
C ILE A 221 8.25 12.00 -9.71
N HIS A 222 8.54 11.22 -10.75
CA HIS A 222 8.39 9.77 -10.69
C HIS A 222 9.74 9.12 -10.44
N LEU A 223 9.86 8.36 -9.36
CA LEU A 223 11.05 7.58 -9.01
C LEU A 223 10.98 6.18 -9.63
N LYS A 224 12.14 5.52 -9.72
CA LYS A 224 12.24 4.09 -10.08
C LYS A 224 11.74 3.16 -8.97
N ASP A 225 11.76 3.64 -7.72
CA ASP A 225 11.29 2.90 -6.55
C ASP A 225 10.48 3.85 -5.64
N PHE A 226 9.18 3.57 -5.51
CA PHE A 226 8.26 4.40 -4.73
C PHE A 226 8.57 4.41 -3.22
N ASN A 227 9.23 3.37 -2.70
CA ASN A 227 9.57 3.28 -1.28
C ASN A 227 10.60 4.35 -0.86
N LYS A 228 11.38 4.84 -1.82
CA LYS A 228 12.40 5.87 -1.58
C LYS A 228 11.84 7.29 -1.62
N ALA A 229 10.56 7.47 -1.97
CA ALA A 229 9.93 8.79 -2.13
C ALA A 229 10.13 9.71 -0.93
N ARG A 230 9.91 9.21 0.29
CA ARG A 230 10.04 10.01 1.52
C ARG A 230 11.47 10.46 1.78
N ASN A 231 12.42 9.54 1.67
CA ASN A 231 13.84 9.83 1.88
C ASN A 231 14.38 10.77 0.78
N PHE A 232 13.98 10.53 -0.47
CA PHE A 232 14.32 11.40 -1.60
C PHE A 232 13.81 12.83 -1.38
N ALA A 233 12.53 13.00 -1.02
CA ALA A 233 11.95 14.31 -0.75
C ALA A 233 12.65 15.05 0.40
N GLN A 234 13.07 14.32 1.46
CA GLN A 234 13.78 14.91 2.59
C GLN A 234 15.19 15.40 2.24
N ASN A 235 15.88 14.72 1.32
CA ASN A 235 17.23 15.10 0.89
C ASN A 235 17.25 16.10 -0.27
N LEU A 236 16.11 16.29 -0.95
CA LEU A 236 15.99 17.23 -2.05
C LEU A 236 15.76 18.64 -1.49
N HIS A 237 16.85 19.40 -1.43
CA HIS A 237 16.82 20.79 -0.98
C HIS A 237 17.01 21.74 -2.16
N PHE A 238 16.20 22.80 -2.19
CA PHE A 238 16.32 23.87 -3.15
C PHE A 238 16.99 25.09 -2.53
N THR A 239 17.76 25.84 -3.32
CA THR A 239 18.29 27.14 -2.91
C THR A 239 17.16 28.14 -2.62
N ASP A 240 16.04 28.01 -3.34
CA ASP A 240 14.82 28.77 -3.08
C ASP A 240 14.05 28.18 -1.90
N LYS A 241 13.96 28.95 -0.82
CA LYS A 241 13.26 28.56 0.42
C LYS A 241 11.75 28.42 0.26
N ASN A 242 11.18 28.99 -0.80
CA ASN A 242 9.74 28.89 -1.06
C ASN A 242 9.37 27.57 -1.74
N LEU A 243 10.33 26.81 -2.25
CA LEU A 243 10.10 25.52 -2.88
C LEU A 243 10.35 24.38 -1.91
N ILE A 244 9.43 23.43 -1.88
CA ILE A 244 9.54 22.24 -1.04
C ILE A 244 9.22 20.99 -1.85
N ALA A 245 10.01 19.95 -1.62
CA ALA A 245 9.71 18.60 -2.10
C ALA A 245 8.84 17.88 -1.06
N ARG A 246 7.65 17.46 -1.44
CA ARG A 246 6.71 16.72 -0.61
C ARG A 246 6.49 15.34 -1.21
N PRO A 247 6.67 14.26 -0.44
CA PRO A 247 6.36 12.94 -0.94
C PRO A 247 4.84 12.73 -0.95
N TRP A 248 4.36 11.77 -1.72
CA TRP A 248 2.92 11.49 -1.88
C TRP A 248 2.17 11.31 -0.55
N GLN A 249 2.83 10.85 0.52
CA GLN A 249 2.20 10.68 1.85
C GLN A 249 1.75 12.01 2.49
N ILE A 250 2.37 13.13 2.09
CA ILE A 250 1.98 14.47 2.55
C ILE A 250 0.93 15.06 1.61
N VAL A 251 1.09 14.86 0.30
CA VAL A 251 0.17 15.38 -0.72
C VAL A 251 -1.21 14.72 -0.58
N GLU A 252 -1.25 13.39 -0.51
CA GLU A 252 -2.47 12.60 -0.32
C GLU A 252 -2.62 12.20 1.16
N SER A 253 -2.58 13.21 2.05
CA SER A 253 -2.52 12.98 3.50
C SER A 253 -3.74 12.25 4.07
N ASP A 254 -4.93 12.50 3.54
CA ASP A 254 -6.17 11.82 3.98
C ASP A 254 -6.12 10.33 3.68
N PHE A 255 -5.69 9.96 2.47
CA PHE A 255 -5.47 8.57 2.10
C PHE A 255 -4.38 7.93 2.98
N TYR A 256 -3.24 8.60 3.18
CA TYR A 256 -2.16 8.08 4.02
C TYR A 256 -2.61 7.89 5.48
N ARG A 257 -3.42 8.80 6.03
CA ARG A 257 -3.99 8.69 7.38
C ARG A 257 -4.96 7.52 7.49
N ALA A 258 -5.86 7.36 6.53
CA ALA A 258 -6.79 6.24 6.47
C ALA A 258 -6.05 4.88 6.37
N MET A 259 -5.06 4.79 5.47
CA MET A 259 -4.19 3.62 5.31
C MET A 259 -3.47 3.28 6.62
N ASN A 260 -2.87 4.26 7.30
CA ASN A 260 -2.19 4.00 8.58
C ASN A 260 -3.15 3.57 9.69
N ALA A 261 -4.37 4.12 9.72
CA ALA A 261 -5.39 3.71 10.68
C ALA A 261 -5.80 2.26 10.47
N ASP A 262 -6.03 1.86 9.21
CA ASP A 262 -6.35 0.48 8.86
C ASP A 262 -5.19 -0.48 9.14
N GLN A 263 -3.93 -0.13 8.81
CA GLN A 263 -2.77 -0.94 9.19
C GLN A 263 -2.66 -1.13 10.71
N ARG A 264 -2.94 -0.09 11.50
CA ARG A 264 -2.98 -0.19 12.97
C ARG A 264 -4.10 -1.10 13.44
N ALA A 265 -5.29 -1.02 12.84
CA ALA A 265 -6.40 -1.92 13.15
C ALA A 265 -6.04 -3.38 12.80
N ASN A 266 -5.40 -3.63 11.66
CA ASN A 266 -4.92 -4.96 11.27
C ASN A 266 -3.89 -5.52 12.27
N ASN A 267 -2.97 -4.69 12.77
CA ASN A 267 -2.01 -5.09 13.80
C ASN A 267 -2.70 -5.50 15.12
N ILE A 268 -3.77 -4.81 15.51
CA ILE A 268 -4.59 -5.18 16.68
C ILE A 268 -5.27 -6.54 16.43
N SER A 269 -5.84 -6.76 15.24
CA SER A 269 -6.44 -8.04 14.87
C SER A 269 -5.44 -9.20 14.92
N ILE A 270 -4.22 -8.99 14.40
CA ILE A 270 -3.12 -9.97 14.49
C ILE A 270 -2.76 -10.25 15.95
N PHE A 271 -2.68 -9.22 16.80
CA PHE A 271 -2.39 -9.39 18.22
C PHE A 271 -3.44 -10.24 18.94
N ILE A 272 -4.73 -9.97 18.71
CA ILE A 272 -5.83 -10.77 19.29
C ILE A 272 -5.75 -12.22 18.82
N LEU A 273 -5.47 -12.45 17.53
CA LEU A 273 -5.35 -13.80 16.98
C LEU A 273 -4.18 -14.56 17.60
N ILE A 274 -3.04 -13.90 17.81
CA ILE A 274 -1.88 -14.51 18.50
C ILE A 274 -2.21 -14.87 19.94
N LEU A 275 -2.97 -14.03 20.65
CA LEU A 275 -3.44 -14.36 22.00
C LEU A 275 -4.32 -15.61 21.99
N MET A 276 -5.27 -15.72 21.04
CA MET A 276 -6.12 -16.91 20.90
C MET A 276 -5.30 -18.18 20.64
N VAL A 277 -4.35 -18.11 19.70
CA VAL A 277 -3.43 -19.22 19.41
C VAL A 277 -2.58 -19.54 20.65
N GLY A 278 -2.03 -18.54 21.32
CA GLY A 278 -1.21 -18.68 22.52
C GLY A 278 -1.92 -19.39 23.67
N VAL A 279 -3.19 -19.06 23.92
CA VAL A 279 -4.03 -19.76 24.93
C VAL A 279 -4.20 -21.24 24.55
N GLY A 280 -4.46 -21.53 23.27
CA GLY A 280 -4.58 -22.91 22.79
C GLY A 280 -3.29 -23.73 22.98
N ILE A 281 -2.14 -23.11 22.71
CA ILE A 281 -0.81 -23.70 22.93
C ILE A 281 -0.59 -23.96 24.42
N LEU A 282 -0.80 -22.93 25.26
CA LEU A 282 -0.60 -23.02 26.70
C LEU A 282 -1.45 -24.13 27.31
N ASN A 283 -2.73 -24.21 26.95
CA ASN A 283 -3.64 -25.24 27.44
C ASN A 283 -3.13 -26.65 27.10
N THR A 284 -2.62 -26.84 25.89
CA THR A 284 -2.17 -28.16 25.44
C THR A 284 -0.86 -28.57 26.06
N ILE A 285 0.11 -27.66 26.16
CA ILE A 285 1.37 -27.94 26.83
C ILE A 285 1.12 -28.20 28.32
N LEU A 286 0.28 -27.38 28.98
CA LEU A 286 -0.10 -27.58 30.37
C LEU A 286 -0.69 -28.97 30.58
N MET A 287 -1.72 -29.34 29.82
CA MET A 287 -2.35 -30.65 29.95
C MET A 287 -1.39 -31.79 29.60
N SER A 288 -0.55 -31.64 28.58
CA SER A 288 0.47 -32.64 28.23
C SER A 288 1.49 -32.83 29.36
N THR A 289 1.81 -31.77 30.10
CA THR A 289 2.70 -31.88 31.26
C THR A 289 2.02 -32.48 32.48
N LEU A 290 0.74 -32.16 32.71
CA LEU A 290 -0.06 -32.71 33.81
C LEU A 290 -0.30 -34.22 33.64
N GLU A 291 -0.62 -34.69 32.44
CA GLU A 291 -0.77 -36.12 32.15
C GLU A 291 0.53 -36.93 32.31
N ARG A 292 1.68 -36.25 32.37
CA ARG A 292 3.02 -36.85 32.42
C ARG A 292 3.75 -36.58 33.73
N THR A 293 3.07 -36.06 34.75
CA THR A 293 3.67 -35.78 36.08
C THR A 293 4.34 -37.01 36.67
N ARG A 294 3.70 -38.17 36.62
CA ARG A 294 4.28 -39.44 37.09
C ARG A 294 5.56 -39.82 36.36
N GLU A 295 5.58 -39.70 35.02
CA GLU A 295 6.78 -39.98 34.21
C GLU A 295 7.93 -39.05 34.58
N PHE A 296 7.62 -37.77 34.76
CA PHE A 296 8.59 -36.77 35.20
C PHE A 296 9.12 -37.05 36.62
N GLY A 297 8.27 -37.56 37.50
CA GLY A 297 8.65 -38.04 38.83
C GLY A 297 9.64 -39.21 38.79
N VAL A 298 9.37 -40.21 37.94
CA VAL A 298 10.28 -41.36 37.73
C VAL A 298 11.62 -40.91 37.14
N LEU A 299 11.61 -40.03 36.13
CA LEU A 299 12.84 -39.49 35.54
C LEU A 299 13.69 -38.74 36.57
N LYS A 300 13.06 -37.97 37.46
CA LYS A 300 13.75 -37.30 38.57
C LYS A 300 14.29 -38.28 39.61
N ALA A 301 13.55 -39.34 39.94
CA ALA A 301 14.02 -40.40 40.84
C ALA A 301 15.26 -41.13 40.28
N LEU A 302 15.35 -41.25 38.95
CA LEU A 302 16.51 -41.79 38.23
C LEU A 302 17.68 -40.79 38.10
N GLY A 303 17.56 -39.58 38.65
CA GLY A 303 18.64 -38.59 38.69
C GLY A 303 18.58 -37.47 37.63
N THR A 304 17.46 -37.33 36.89
CA THR A 304 17.31 -36.24 35.91
C THR A 304 17.20 -34.88 36.63
N LEU A 305 18.02 -33.90 36.21
CA LEU A 305 18.01 -32.56 36.78
C LEU A 305 16.76 -31.76 36.36
N PRO A 306 16.22 -30.86 37.20
CA PRO A 306 15.09 -29.98 36.86
C PRO A 306 15.30 -29.18 35.55
N LYS A 307 16.53 -28.70 35.32
CA LYS A 307 16.90 -27.97 34.08
C LYS A 307 16.80 -28.86 32.83
N GLN A 308 17.13 -30.13 32.94
CA GLN A 308 17.01 -31.09 31.83
C GLN A 308 15.54 -31.37 31.51
N LEU A 309 14.69 -31.47 32.53
CA LEU A 309 13.25 -31.63 32.35
C LEU A 309 12.60 -30.39 31.74
N PHE A 310 12.98 -29.20 32.21
CA PHE A 310 12.55 -27.94 31.60
C PHE A 310 12.96 -27.86 30.12
N SER A 311 14.22 -28.18 29.82
CA SER A 311 14.73 -28.19 28.44
C SER A 311 14.01 -29.21 27.55
N LEU A 312 13.56 -30.35 28.10
CA LEU A 312 12.78 -31.33 27.36
C LEU A 312 11.43 -30.74 26.91
N ILE A 313 10.69 -30.12 27.84
CA ILE A 313 9.38 -29.51 27.56
C ILE A 313 9.54 -28.32 26.58
N LEU A 314 10.58 -27.52 26.76
CA LEU A 314 10.88 -26.40 25.87
C LEU A 314 11.23 -26.89 24.45
N MET A 315 11.98 -27.98 24.32
CA MET A 315 12.23 -28.62 23.03
C MET A 315 10.94 -29.17 22.40
N GLU A 316 10.04 -29.78 23.17
CA GLU A 316 8.74 -30.25 22.65
C GLU A 316 7.94 -29.10 22.02
N GLY A 317 7.87 -27.94 22.70
CA GLY A 317 7.23 -26.73 22.17
C GLY A 317 7.90 -26.24 20.89
N ILE A 318 9.24 -26.15 20.86
CA ILE A 318 9.99 -25.73 19.67
C ILE A 318 9.70 -26.65 18.49
N PHE A 319 9.77 -27.98 18.68
CA PHE A 319 9.49 -28.93 17.60
C PHE A 319 8.08 -28.79 17.06
N LEU A 320 7.10 -28.68 17.96
CA LEU A 320 5.72 -28.49 17.55
C LEU A 320 5.58 -27.21 16.72
N SER A 321 6.12 -26.09 17.20
CA SER A 321 6.07 -24.82 16.47
C SER A 321 6.78 -24.87 15.12
N LEU A 322 7.94 -25.54 15.01
CA LEU A 322 8.67 -25.66 13.76
C LEU A 322 7.91 -26.51 12.74
N ILE A 323 7.35 -27.64 13.16
CA ILE A 323 6.55 -28.51 12.28
C ILE A 323 5.29 -27.78 11.82
N CYS A 324 4.54 -27.16 12.75
CA CYS A 324 3.33 -26.42 12.41
C CYS A 324 3.62 -25.22 11.53
N THR A 325 4.72 -24.50 11.77
CA THR A 325 5.12 -23.35 10.95
C THR A 325 5.57 -23.79 9.57
N ALA A 326 6.32 -24.89 9.45
CA ALA A 326 6.71 -25.43 8.14
C ALA A 326 5.49 -25.85 7.31
N VAL A 327 4.53 -26.52 7.93
CA VAL A 327 3.27 -26.90 7.27
C VAL A 327 2.43 -25.66 6.94
N GLY A 328 2.30 -24.72 7.87
CA GLY A 328 1.61 -23.44 7.67
C GLY A 328 2.24 -22.62 6.55
N LEU A 329 3.57 -22.64 6.42
CA LEU A 329 4.30 -21.98 5.35
C LEU A 329 3.92 -22.57 3.99
N ILE A 330 3.86 -23.89 3.86
CA ILE A 330 3.41 -24.55 2.62
C ILE A 330 1.97 -24.13 2.28
N PHE A 331 1.05 -24.20 3.24
CA PHE A 331 -0.36 -23.79 3.03
C PHE A 331 -0.49 -22.32 2.64
N SER A 332 0.21 -21.43 3.36
CA SER A 332 0.21 -19.98 3.10
C SER A 332 0.83 -19.65 1.74
N LEU A 333 1.90 -20.34 1.31
CA LEU A 333 2.48 -20.16 -0.01
C LEU A 333 1.49 -20.57 -1.09
N SER A 334 0.85 -21.74 -0.96
CA SER A 334 -0.17 -22.20 -1.91
C SER A 334 -1.34 -21.23 -2.00
N LEU A 335 -1.84 -20.76 -0.85
CA LEU A 335 -2.98 -19.84 -0.78
C LEU A 335 -2.62 -18.45 -1.32
N ASN A 336 -1.50 -17.86 -0.88
CA ASN A 336 -1.06 -16.54 -1.34
C ASN A 336 -0.72 -16.57 -2.83
N TYR A 337 -0.14 -17.65 -3.34
CA TYR A 337 0.11 -17.83 -4.78
C TYR A 337 -1.21 -17.86 -5.57
N TYR A 338 -2.21 -18.61 -5.07
CA TYR A 338 -3.54 -18.63 -5.66
C TYR A 338 -4.18 -17.22 -5.69
N LEU A 339 -4.10 -16.49 -4.57
CA LEU A 339 -4.62 -15.12 -4.43
C LEU A 339 -3.85 -14.09 -5.27
N THR A 340 -2.56 -14.31 -5.50
CA THR A 340 -1.75 -13.45 -6.39
C THR A 340 -2.18 -13.63 -7.85
N LYS A 341 -2.49 -14.88 -8.26
CA LYS A 341 -2.82 -15.20 -9.65
C LYS A 341 -4.28 -14.89 -10.00
N ASN A 342 -5.22 -15.26 -9.14
CA ASN A 342 -6.66 -15.14 -9.41
C ASN A 342 -7.29 -13.88 -8.82
N GLY A 343 -6.64 -13.25 -7.84
CA GLY A 343 -7.21 -12.15 -7.09
C GLY A 343 -8.47 -12.54 -6.29
N ILE A 344 -8.94 -11.61 -5.47
CA ILE A 344 -10.29 -11.63 -4.91
C ILE A 344 -11.09 -10.61 -5.71
N VAL A 345 -11.96 -11.07 -6.60
CA VAL A 345 -12.77 -10.20 -7.45
C VAL A 345 -13.88 -9.56 -6.61
N PHE A 346 -13.99 -8.23 -6.67
CA PHE A 346 -15.10 -7.52 -6.07
C PHE A 346 -16.34 -7.63 -6.95
N SER A 347 -17.51 -7.84 -6.34
CA SER A 347 -18.78 -7.87 -7.08
C SER A 347 -19.09 -6.54 -7.75
N GLU A 348 -18.63 -5.43 -7.16
CA GLU A 348 -18.63 -4.10 -7.76
C GLU A 348 -17.19 -3.57 -7.67
N PRO A 349 -16.56 -3.17 -8.80
CA PRO A 349 -15.23 -2.59 -8.75
C PRO A 349 -15.24 -1.33 -7.87
N ILE A 350 -14.20 -1.14 -7.08
CA ILE A 350 -14.10 0.00 -6.17
C ILE A 350 -13.32 1.10 -6.90
N PRO A 351 -13.89 2.31 -7.05
CA PRO A 351 -13.17 3.42 -7.64
C PRO A 351 -12.16 3.95 -6.61
N VAL A 352 -10.87 3.80 -6.91
CA VAL A 352 -9.79 4.33 -6.08
C VAL A 352 -8.85 5.13 -6.97
N ALA A 353 -8.64 6.40 -6.61
CA ALA A 353 -7.78 7.29 -7.38
C ALA A 353 -8.13 7.33 -8.87
N GLY A 354 -9.40 7.35 -9.28
CA GLY A 354 -9.77 7.34 -10.70
C GLY A 354 -9.27 6.12 -11.50
N THR A 355 -9.00 5.00 -10.83
CA THR A 355 -9.02 3.66 -11.44
C THR A 355 -9.97 2.74 -10.70
N THR A 356 -10.35 1.67 -11.37
CA THR A 356 -11.16 0.61 -10.79
C THR A 356 -10.24 -0.47 -10.25
N ILE A 357 -10.32 -0.70 -8.95
CA ILE A 357 -9.76 -1.91 -8.35
C ILE A 357 -10.87 -2.95 -8.41
N SER A 358 -10.82 -3.78 -9.45
CA SER A 358 -11.77 -4.90 -9.66
C SER A 358 -11.36 -6.17 -8.93
N GLU A 359 -10.08 -6.29 -8.60
CA GLU A 359 -9.53 -7.47 -7.94
C GLU A 359 -8.49 -7.07 -6.89
N LEU A 360 -8.58 -7.70 -5.72
CA LEU A 360 -7.59 -7.58 -4.68
C LEU A 360 -6.60 -8.72 -4.81
N ARG A 361 -5.37 -8.42 -5.23
CA ARG A 361 -4.30 -9.42 -5.34
C ARG A 361 -3.37 -9.36 -4.14
N ALA A 362 -2.99 -10.52 -3.63
CA ALA A 362 -1.93 -10.63 -2.64
C ALA A 362 -0.57 -10.33 -3.27
N GLN A 363 0.34 -9.75 -2.50
CA GLN A 363 1.74 -9.62 -2.88
C GLN A 363 2.60 -10.49 -1.96
N ILE A 364 3.34 -11.41 -2.57
CA ILE A 364 4.27 -12.29 -1.87
C ILE A 364 5.50 -11.45 -1.48
N SER A 365 5.65 -11.22 -0.17
CA SER A 365 6.82 -10.55 0.40
C SER A 365 7.46 -11.46 1.45
N LEU A 366 8.78 -11.32 1.66
CA LEU A 366 9.49 -12.13 2.66
C LEU A 366 8.93 -11.89 4.07
N ASP A 367 8.53 -10.66 4.35
CA ASP A 367 7.96 -10.26 5.64
C ASP A 367 6.63 -10.96 5.94
N SER A 368 5.82 -11.23 4.91
CA SER A 368 4.55 -11.98 5.03
C SER A 368 4.73 -13.42 5.54
N TYR A 369 5.95 -13.97 5.55
CA TYR A 369 6.25 -15.32 6.06
C TYR A 369 7.19 -15.29 7.26
N LEU A 370 8.19 -14.42 7.25
CA LEU A 370 9.16 -14.31 8.33
C LEU A 370 8.51 -13.78 9.61
N TYR A 371 7.66 -12.77 9.52
CA TYR A 371 7.00 -12.16 10.67
C TYR A 371 6.04 -13.14 11.41
N PRO A 372 5.11 -13.85 10.73
CA PRO A 372 4.30 -14.89 11.38
C PRO A 372 5.13 -16.04 11.97
N THR A 373 6.22 -16.43 11.30
CA THR A 373 7.13 -17.49 11.77
C THR A 373 7.73 -17.13 13.13
N LEU A 374 8.30 -15.92 13.23
CA LEU A 374 8.89 -15.44 14.48
C LEU A 374 7.84 -15.31 15.59
N LEU A 375 6.65 -14.82 15.26
CA LEU A 375 5.57 -14.65 16.23
C LEU A 375 5.08 -15.98 16.81
N ILE A 376 4.89 -17.02 15.99
CA ILE A 376 4.42 -18.32 16.49
C ILE A 376 5.50 -19.00 17.32
N ILE A 377 6.76 -18.95 16.89
CA ILE A 377 7.87 -19.52 17.68
C ILE A 377 7.97 -18.79 19.02
N LEU A 378 7.94 -17.46 19.03
CA LEU A 378 8.01 -16.67 20.25
C LEU A 378 6.82 -16.95 21.18
N THR A 379 5.61 -16.98 20.64
CA THR A 379 4.39 -17.28 21.40
C THR A 379 4.44 -18.68 21.98
N THR A 380 4.94 -19.66 21.22
CA THR A 380 5.10 -21.03 21.71
C THR A 380 6.11 -21.10 22.85
N LEU A 381 7.26 -20.44 22.70
CA LEU A 381 8.27 -20.37 23.76
C LEU A 381 7.66 -19.77 25.04
N LEU A 382 7.00 -18.62 24.95
CA LEU A 382 6.35 -17.95 26.07
C LEU A 382 5.28 -18.84 26.73
N ALA A 383 4.41 -19.47 25.94
CA ALA A 383 3.38 -20.38 26.43
C ALA A 383 3.97 -21.62 27.11
N THR A 384 5.16 -22.05 26.70
CA THR A 384 5.86 -23.22 27.25
C THR A 384 6.59 -22.93 28.56
N LEU A 385 6.98 -21.67 28.81
CA LEU A 385 7.73 -21.29 30.01
C LEU A 385 6.99 -21.65 31.30
N TYR A 386 5.70 -21.29 31.41
CA TYR A 386 4.94 -21.52 32.64
C TYR A 386 4.77 -23.02 32.97
N PRO A 387 4.24 -23.88 32.06
CA PRO A 387 4.16 -25.32 32.31
C PRO A 387 5.52 -25.98 32.50
N GLY A 388 6.55 -25.55 31.76
CA GLY A 388 7.91 -26.06 31.89
C GLY A 388 8.49 -25.80 33.27
N ILE A 389 8.38 -24.56 33.78
CA ILE A 389 8.87 -24.20 35.11
C ILE A 389 8.10 -24.97 36.18
N LYS A 390 6.75 -24.98 36.09
CA LYS A 390 5.90 -25.68 37.05
C LYS A 390 6.27 -27.18 37.14
N SER A 391 6.35 -27.86 35.99
CA SER A 391 6.67 -29.29 35.92
C SER A 391 8.09 -29.63 36.39
N SER A 392 9.05 -28.74 36.10
CA SER A 392 10.44 -28.90 36.56
C SER A 392 10.59 -28.83 38.08
N LYS A 393 9.63 -28.24 38.80
CA LYS A 393 9.69 -28.07 40.27
C LYS A 393 8.90 -29.11 41.07
N ILE A 394 8.09 -29.96 40.44
CA ILE A 394 7.29 -30.99 41.14
C ILE A 394 8.20 -31.98 41.90
N GLY A 395 7.91 -32.24 43.17
CA GLY A 395 8.68 -33.18 44.00
C GLY A 395 8.46 -34.64 43.59
N VAL A 396 9.46 -35.52 43.80
CA VAL A 396 9.35 -36.96 43.47
C VAL A 396 8.22 -37.62 44.27
N SER A 397 8.11 -37.30 45.56
CA SER A 397 7.06 -37.83 46.43
C SER A 397 5.66 -37.36 46.06
N GLU A 398 5.53 -36.15 45.51
CA GLU A 398 4.27 -35.55 45.08
C GLU A 398 3.81 -36.16 43.75
N ALA A 399 4.71 -36.27 42.77
CA ALA A 399 4.45 -36.86 41.46
C ALA A 399 4.05 -38.35 41.50
N LEU A 400 4.46 -39.10 42.53
CA LEU A 400 4.11 -40.52 42.71
C LEU A 400 2.81 -40.73 43.50
N ARG A 401 2.22 -39.67 44.06
CA ARG A 401 1.03 -39.72 44.93
C ARG A 401 -0.27 -39.30 44.24
N GLU A 402 -0.20 -38.49 43.18
CA GLU A 402 -1.37 -38.12 42.36
C GLU A 402 -1.89 -39.36 41.59
N ILE A 403 -3.16 -39.73 41.85
CA ILE A 403 -3.93 -40.79 41.18
C ILE A 403 -5.10 -40.15 40.46
#